data_AF-A0A7S2TKM9-F1
#
_entry.id   AF-A0A7S2TKM9-F1
#
_cell.length_a   1.000
_cell.length_b   1.000
_cell.length_c   1.000
_cell.angle_alpha   90.00
_cell.angle_beta   90.00
_cell.angle_gamma   90.00
#
_symmetry.space_group_name_H-M   'P 1'
#
loop_
_entity.id
_entity.type
_entity.pdbx_description
1 polymer ?
#
loop_
_entity_poly.entity_id
_entity_poly.type
_entity_poly.pdbx_seq_one_letter_code
_entity_poly.pdbx_strand_id
1 'polypeptide(L)'
;MGFFFLPILPTAFECMVECTYPIPEEVTNGIMLSIGNIVGIAMTFLWQALIDAQGHEYKGTFVPYNYIQIGMIVGAGVFLLPFNGEYRRLDAEKTHLESQREQLIDPMAKSDATIESI
;
A
#
# COMPACT_ATOMS: atom_id res chain seq x y z
N MET A 1 -9.91 -11.09 -14.57
CA MET A 1 -9.44 -10.38 -13.37
C MET A 1 -8.14 -10.91 -12.76
N GLY A 2 -7.68 -12.14 -13.05
CA GLY A 2 -6.49 -12.71 -12.39
C GLY A 2 -5.12 -12.14 -12.81
N PHE A 3 -4.93 -11.80 -14.10
CA PHE A 3 -3.62 -11.37 -14.61
C PHE A 3 -3.10 -10.07 -13.98
N PHE A 4 -3.98 -9.08 -13.78
CA PHE A 4 -3.62 -7.79 -13.16
C PHE A 4 -3.53 -7.86 -11.64
N PHE A 5 -4.08 -8.90 -11.01
CA PHE A 5 -4.02 -9.10 -9.56
C PHE A 5 -2.71 -9.75 -9.09
N LEU A 6 -2.07 -10.54 -9.96
CA LEU A 6 -0.79 -11.17 -9.62
C LEU A 6 0.32 -10.16 -9.27
N PRO A 7 0.55 -9.07 -10.04
CA PRO A 7 1.55 -8.08 -9.67
C PRO A 7 1.06 -7.07 -8.61
N ILE A 8 -0.25 -6.87 -8.43
CA ILE A 8 -0.75 -5.84 -7.52
C ILE A 8 -0.49 -6.20 -6.04
N LEU A 9 -0.54 -7.49 -5.72
CA LEU A 9 -0.36 -7.98 -4.36
C LEU A 9 1.06 -7.74 -3.83
N PRO A 10 2.17 -8.13 -4.51
CA PRO A 10 3.51 -7.83 -4.03
C PRO A 10 3.78 -6.32 -3.98
N THR A 11 3.33 -5.54 -4.97
CA THR A 11 3.50 -4.07 -4.94
C THR A 11 2.77 -3.41 -3.78
N ALA A 12 1.58 -3.91 -3.41
CA ALA A 12 0.85 -3.40 -2.26
C ALA A 12 1.57 -3.71 -0.94
N PHE A 13 2.21 -4.88 -0.81
CA PHE A 13 3.00 -5.22 0.37
C PHE A 13 4.23 -4.32 0.51
N GLU A 14 4.99 -4.14 -0.56
CA GLU A 14 6.16 -3.24 -0.57
C GLU A 14 5.77 -1.81 -0.18
N CYS A 15 4.73 -1.26 -0.79
CA CYS A 15 4.23 0.09 -0.50
C CYS A 15 3.83 0.25 0.97
N MET A 16 3.16 -0.76 1.54
CA MET A 16 2.72 -0.72 2.93
C MET A 16 3.89 -0.75 3.91
N VAL A 17 4.87 -1.63 3.69
CA VAL A 17 6.08 -1.73 4.52
C VAL A 17 6.88 -0.43 4.49
N GLU A 18 6.91 0.25 3.34
CA GLU A 18 7.56 1.54 3.22
C GLU A 18 6.81 2.68 3.94
N CYS A 19 5.47 2.59 4.01
CA CYS A 19 4.64 3.54 4.74
C CYS A 19 4.65 3.31 6.27
N THR A 20 4.86 2.08 6.75
CA THR A 20 4.81 1.73 8.18
C THR A 20 6.16 1.71 8.89
N TYR A 21 7.23 2.19 8.26
CA TYR A 21 8.54 2.31 8.90
C TYR A 21 8.44 3.06 10.25
N PRO A 22 9.05 2.58 11.36
CA PRO A 22 10.06 1.51 11.48
C PRO A 22 9.50 0.14 11.97
N ILE A 23 8.26 -0.23 11.63
CA ILE A 23 7.68 -1.51 12.05
C ILE A 23 8.30 -2.68 11.25
N PRO A 24 8.57 -3.85 11.86
CA PRO A 24 9.02 -5.03 11.15
C PRO A 24 8.04 -5.44 10.04
N GLU A 25 8.58 -5.82 8.88
CA GLU A 25 7.82 -6.22 7.70
C GLU A 25 6.84 -7.37 7.99
N GLU A 26 7.27 -8.36 8.77
CA GLU A 26 6.46 -9.53 9.15
C GLU A 26 5.16 -9.11 9.87
N VAL A 27 5.25 -8.13 10.78
CA VAL A 27 4.11 -7.65 11.55
C VAL A 27 3.17 -6.84 10.67
N THR A 28 3.71 -5.97 9.82
CA THR A 28 2.94 -5.15 8.87
C THR A 28 2.15 -6.02 7.90
N ASN A 29 2.80 -7.01 7.28
CA ASN A 29 2.17 -7.95 6.36
C ASN A 29 1.11 -8.81 7.06
N GLY A 30 1.40 -9.28 8.28
CA GLY A 30 0.46 -10.02 9.11
C GLY A 30 -0.81 -9.22 9.43
N ILE A 31 -0.65 -7.94 9.79
CA ILE A 31 -1.79 -7.04 10.07
C ILE A 31 -2.63 -6.85 8.81
N MET A 32 -2.02 -6.56 7.65
CA MET A 32 -2.79 -6.41 6.41
C MET A 32 -3.60 -7.65 6.05
N LEU A 33 -2.96 -8.83 6.10
CA LEU A 33 -3.64 -10.08 5.79
C LEU A 33 -4.78 -10.35 6.79
N SER A 34 -4.59 -10.02 8.07
CA SER A 34 -5.64 -10.17 9.08
C SER A 34 -6.85 -9.27 8.78
N ILE A 35 -6.61 -8.01 8.42
CA ILE A 35 -7.67 -7.05 8.05
C ILE A 35 -8.36 -7.51 6.76
N GLY A 36 -7.60 -7.93 5.76
CA GLY A 36 -8.12 -8.46 4.49
C GLY A 36 -9.04 -9.66 4.71
N ASN A 37 -8.67 -10.57 5.61
CA ASN A 37 -9.51 -11.71 5.97
C ASN A 37 -10.78 -11.30 6.73
N ILE A 38 -10.70 -10.38 7.70
CA ILE A 38 -11.87 -9.89 8.44
C ILE A 38 -12.87 -9.24 7.48
N VAL A 39 -12.39 -8.38 6.58
CA VAL A 39 -13.22 -7.75 5.54
C VAL A 39 -13.79 -8.80 4.58
N GLY A 40 -12.98 -9.79 4.17
CA GLY A 40 -13.42 -10.88 3.30
C GLY A 40 -14.54 -11.73 3.91
N ILE A 41 -14.46 -12.04 5.20
CA ILE A 41 -15.52 -12.76 5.92
C ILE A 41 -16.80 -11.94 5.93
N ALA A 42 -16.73 -10.65 6.31
CA ALA A 42 -17.89 -9.77 6.32
C ALA A 42 -18.55 -9.67 4.93
N MET A 43 -17.74 -9.56 3.87
CA MET A 43 -18.23 -9.54 2.49
C MET A 43 -18.88 -10.85 2.07
N THR A 44 -18.39 -11.99 2.55
CA THR A 44 -18.98 -13.30 2.23
C THR A 44 -20.41 -13.39 2.78
N PHE A 45 -20.63 -12.97 4.03
CA PHE A 45 -21.97 -12.93 4.62
C PHE A 45 -22.88 -11.93 3.90
N LEU A 46 -22.35 -10.77 3.51
CA LEU A 46 -23.10 -9.78 2.74
C LEU A 46 -23.57 -10.34 1.40
N TRP A 47 -22.68 -11.05 0.69
CA TRP A 47 -23.03 -11.70 -0.58
C TRP A 47 -24.09 -12.77 -0.41
N GLN A 48 -23.96 -13.58 0.64
CA GLN A 48 -24.92 -14.63 0.94
C GLN A 48 -26.32 -14.06 1.19
N ALA A 49 -26.42 -13.02 2.04
CA ALA A 49 -27.69 -12.34 2.29
C ALA A 49 -28.30 -11.72 1.01
N LEU A 50 -27.44 -11.19 0.13
CA LEU A 50 -27.89 -10.58 -1.12
C LEU A 50 -28.38 -11.59 -2.15
N ILE A 51 -27.76 -12.78 -2.18
CA ILE A 51 -28.21 -13.91 -3.00
C ILE A 51 -29.57 -14.42 -2.49
N ASP A 52 -29.72 -14.62 -1.18
CA ASP A 52 -30.96 -15.11 -0.57
C ASP A 52 -32.14 -14.14 -0.76
N ALA A 53 -31.87 -12.83 -0.72
CA ALA A 53 -32.89 -11.79 -0.90
C ALA A 53 -33.46 -11.72 -2.34
N GLN A 54 -32.76 -12.28 -3.32
CA GLN A 54 -33.10 -12.10 -4.73
C GLN A 54 -34.09 -13.14 -5.28
N GLY A 55 -34.31 -14.24 -4.58
CA GLY A 55 -35.17 -15.35 -5.02
C GLY A 55 -34.63 -16.11 -6.25
N HIS A 56 -35.28 -17.21 -6.63
CA HIS A 56 -34.82 -18.13 -7.68
C HIS A 56 -35.15 -17.70 -9.13
N GLU A 57 -35.72 -16.51 -9.36
CA GLU A 57 -36.00 -16.03 -10.72
C GLU A 57 -34.77 -15.34 -11.34
N TYR A 58 -33.86 -16.12 -11.91
CA TYR A 58 -32.75 -15.61 -12.72
C TYR A 58 -33.24 -15.22 -14.12
N LYS A 59 -33.60 -13.95 -14.31
CA LYS A 59 -33.85 -13.39 -15.66
C LYS A 59 -32.78 -12.35 -16.02
N GLY A 60 -31.65 -12.83 -16.55
CA GLY A 60 -30.64 -12.03 -17.23
C GLY A 60 -29.39 -11.66 -16.41
N THR A 61 -28.42 -11.03 -17.07
CA THR A 61 -27.13 -10.59 -16.50
C THR A 61 -27.25 -9.32 -15.63
N PHE A 62 -28.39 -8.62 -15.71
CA PHE A 62 -28.66 -7.40 -14.96
C PHE A 62 -29.33 -7.71 -13.62
N VAL A 63 -28.49 -8.12 -12.70
CA VAL A 63 -28.90 -8.62 -11.40
C VAL A 63 -28.52 -7.59 -10.32
N PRO A 64 -29.35 -7.33 -9.29
CA PRO A 64 -29.05 -6.34 -8.23
C PRO A 64 -27.67 -6.50 -7.60
N TYR A 65 -27.18 -7.74 -7.43
CA TYR A 65 -25.85 -7.99 -6.86
C TYR A 65 -24.70 -7.42 -7.74
N ASN A 66 -24.84 -7.43 -9.08
CA ASN A 66 -23.80 -6.92 -9.97
C ASN A 66 -23.61 -5.40 -9.81
N TYR A 67 -24.69 -4.65 -9.58
CA TYR A 67 -24.60 -3.20 -9.35
C TYR A 67 -23.91 -2.88 -8.03
N ILE A 68 -24.19 -3.65 -6.98
CA ILE A 68 -23.53 -3.50 -5.68
C ILE A 68 -22.04 -3.84 -5.79
N GLN A 69 -21.70 -4.90 -6.53
CA GLN A 69 -20.31 -5.29 -6.79
C GLN A 69 -19.52 -4.20 -7.52
N ILE A 70 -20.06 -3.68 -8.63
CA ILE A 70 -19.43 -2.59 -9.39
C ILE A 70 -19.32 -1.35 -8.49
N GLY A 71 -20.37 -1.02 -7.74
CA GLY A 71 -20.38 0.10 -6.80
C GLY A 71 -19.27 0.00 -5.75
N MET A 72 -19.00 -1.19 -5.21
CA MET A 72 -17.90 -1.39 -4.26
C MET A 72 -16.52 -1.29 -4.90
N ILE A 73 -16.34 -1.81 -6.11
CA ILE A 73 -15.06 -1.68 -6.83
C ILE A 73 -14.77 -0.20 -7.10
N VAL A 74 -15.76 0.53 -7.60
CA VAL A 74 -15.65 1.98 -7.86
C VAL A 74 -15.43 2.73 -6.55
N GLY A 75 -16.17 2.41 -5.49
CA GLY A 75 -16.02 3.02 -4.17
C GLY A 75 -14.62 2.81 -3.57
N ALA A 76 -14.09 1.59 -3.65
CA ALA A 76 -12.72 1.28 -3.24
C ALA A 76 -11.70 2.06 -4.08
N GLY A 77 -11.90 2.15 -5.40
CA GLY A 77 -11.07 2.96 -6.29
C GLY A 77 -11.07 4.43 -5.90
N VAL A 78 -12.24 5.02 -5.65
CA VAL A 78 -12.38 6.41 -5.20
C VAL A 78 -11.66 6.66 -3.87
N PHE A 79 -11.68 5.69 -2.96
CA PHE A 79 -10.97 5.79 -1.69
C PHE A 79 -9.44 5.67 -1.84
N LEU A 80 -8.97 4.98 -2.88
CA LEU A 80 -7.56 4.86 -3.22
C LEU A 80 -7.01 6.07 -3.99
N LEU A 81 -7.83 6.79 -4.76
CA LEU A 81 -7.39 7.97 -5.52
C LEU A 81 -6.73 9.09 -4.68
N PRO A 82 -7.20 9.44 -3.47
CA PRO A 82 -6.53 10.41 -2.61
C PRO A 82 -5.39 9.80 -1.78
N PHE A 83 -5.10 8.50 -1.90
CA PHE A 83 -4.05 7.86 -1.12
C PHE A 83 -2.67 8.32 -1.61
N ASN A 84 -2.06 9.23 -0.86
CA ASN A 84 -0.72 9.73 -1.09
C ASN A 84 0.18 9.18 0.04
N GLY A 85 0.67 7.95 -0.14
CA GLY A 85 1.53 7.29 0.84
C GLY A 85 2.88 7.97 0.92
N GLU A 86 3.20 8.59 2.06
CA GLU A 86 4.55 9.10 2.31
C GLU A 86 5.52 7.93 2.52
N TYR A 87 6.50 7.83 1.63
CA TYR A 87 7.55 6.81 1.68
C TYR A 87 8.55 7.08 2.80
N ARG A 88 8.17 6.76 4.04
CA ARG A 88 8.96 7.02 5.25
C ARG A 88 10.32 6.34 5.24
N ARG A 89 10.43 5.16 4.64
CA ARG A 89 11.73 4.48 4.49
C ARG A 89 12.69 5.25 3.58
N LEU A 90 12.19 5.77 2.46
CA LEU A 90 12.97 6.56 1.51
C LEU A 90 13.45 7.87 2.15
N ASP A 91 12.61 8.50 2.96
CA ASP A 91 12.94 9.74 3.66
C ASP A 91 14.02 9.53 4.74
N ALA A 92 13.92 8.43 5.48
CA ALA A 92 14.95 8.02 6.44
C ALA A 92 16.30 7.73 5.77
N GLU A 93 16.30 7.09 4.60
CA GLU A 93 17.52 6.82 3.82
C GLU A 93 18.17 8.12 3.31
N LYS A 94 17.37 9.05 2.78
CA LYS A 94 17.86 10.37 2.34
C LYS A 94 18.51 11.15 3.48
N THR A 95 17.85 11.19 4.63
CA THR A 95 18.39 11.88 5.82
C THR A 95 19.72 11.28 6.26
N HIS A 96 19.87 9.96 6.21
CA HIS A 96 21.12 9.29 6.57
C HIS A 96 22.24 9.58 5.57
N LEU A 97 21.94 9.57 4.27
CA LEU A 97 22.90 9.90 3.21
C LEU A 97 23.37 11.35 3.26
N GLU A 98 22.48 12.29 3.59
CA GLU A 98 22.84 13.71 3.78
C GLU A 98 23.83 13.87 4.93
N SER A 99 23.60 13.19 6.06
CA SER A 99 24.52 13.23 7.20
C SER A 99 25.90 12.63 6.88
N GLN A 100 25.96 11.55 6.07
CA GLN A 100 27.22 10.96 5.62
C GLN A 100 27.97 11.87 4.64
N ARG A 101 27.25 12.50 3.72
CA ARG A 101 27.83 13.45 2.77
C ARG A 101 28.44 14.64 3.49
N GLU A 102 27.75 15.18 4.50
CA GLU A 102 28.27 16.30 5.31
C GLU A 102 29.55 15.90 6.07
N GLN A 103 29.56 14.71 6.68
CA GLN A 103 30.76 14.15 7.32
C GLN A 103 31.94 13.91 6.36
N LEU A 104 31.69 13.66 5.07
CA LEU A 104 32.72 13.45 4.06
C LEU A 104 33.27 14.76 3.48
N ILE A 105 32.47 15.82 3.41
CA ILE A 105 32.87 17.13 2.86
C ILE A 105 33.74 17.91 3.85
N ASP A 106 33.40 17.88 5.15
CA ASP A 106 34.16 18.56 6.20
C ASP A 106 35.68 18.27 6.23
N PRO A 107 36.14 17.00 6.16
CA PRO A 107 37.57 16.71 6.13
C PRO A 107 38.23 17.11 4.80
N MET A 108 37.51 17.10 3.67
CA MET A 108 38.05 17.55 2.38
C MET A 108 38.27 19.08 2.38
N ALA A 109 37.30 19.84 2.91
CA ALA A 109 37.45 21.29 3.08
C ALA A 109 38.63 21.66 3.98
N LYS A 110 38.88 20.86 5.03
CA LYS A 110 40.02 21.07 5.94
C LYS A 110 41.37 20.69 5.30
N SER A 111 41.38 19.70 4.40
CA SER A 111 42.57 19.30 3.64
C SER A 111 42.98 20.37 2.63
N ASP A 112 42.03 20.92 1.87
CA ASP A 112 42.31 21.95 0.86
C ASP A 112 42.83 23.24 1.50
N ALA A 113 42.25 23.66 2.64
CA ALA A 113 42.74 24.80 3.41
C ALA A 113 44.17 24.60 3.95
N THR A 114 44.60 23.35 4.15
CA THR A 114 45.96 23.04 4.61
C THR A 114 46.96 23.14 3.46
N ILE A 115 46.59 22.71 2.25
CA ILE A 115 47.44 22.78 1.05
C ILE A 115 47.67 24.22 0.59
N GLU A 116 46.68 25.12 0.71
CA GLU A 116 46.85 26.54 0.39
C GLU A 116 47.75 27.31 1.38
N SER A 117 48.05 26.74 2.55
CA SER A 117 48.85 27.38 3.60
C SER A 117 50.35 27.04 3.57
N ILE A 118 50.77 26.17 2.64
CA ILE A 118 52.17 25.74 2.41
C ILE A 118 52.71 26.39 1.15
#